data_AF-A0A921B1U2-F1
#
_entry.id   AF-A0A921B1U2-F1
#
_cell.length_a   1.000
_cell.length_b   1.000
_cell.length_c   1.000
_cell.angle_alpha   90.00
_cell.angle_beta   90.00
_cell.angle_gamma   90.00
#
_symmetry.space_group_name_H-M   'P 1'
#
loop_
_entity.id
_entity.type
_entity.pdbx_description
1 polymer ?
#
loop_
_entity_poly.entity_id
_entity_poly.type
_entity_poly.pdbx_seq_one_letter_code
_entity_poly.pdbx_strand_id
1 'polypeptide(L)' 'MEHDITWSISNGQKIPEIYVDGEQAQIVSCSYHFVTATDIEESGVSMMTATIILLSERDYKPIQHVVFINQQTGKVFYQ' A
#
# COMPACT_ATOMS: atom_id res chain seq x y z
N MET A 1 -6.14 -14.34 -7.91
CA MET A 1 -6.02 -13.53 -9.13
C MET A 1 -4.97 -12.49 -8.85
N GLU A 2 -4.20 -12.08 -9.85
CA GLU A 2 -3.24 -10.98 -9.68
C GLU A 2 -4.03 -9.67 -9.84
N HIS A 3 -3.94 -8.78 -8.84
CA HIS A 3 -4.60 -7.48 -8.87
C HIS A 3 -3.63 -6.43 -9.42
N ASP A 4 -4.14 -5.53 -10.26
CA ASP A 4 -3.38 -4.37 -10.72
C ASP A 4 -3.43 -3.28 -9.65
N ILE A 5 -2.30 -3.03 -8.98
CA ILE A 5 -2.19 -2.04 -7.93
C ILE A 5 -1.37 -0.86 -8.42
N THR A 6 -2.00 0.31 -8.49
CA THR A 6 -1.29 1.57 -8.78
C THR A 6 -1.40 2.51 -7.60
N TRP A 7 -0.39 3.35 -7.42
CA TRP A 7 -0.35 4.28 -6.29
C TRP A 7 0.40 5.55 -6.64
N SER A 8 0.04 6.64 -5.96
CA SER A 8 0.75 7.91 -6.06
C SER A 8 0.79 8.59 -4.69
N ILE A 9 1.83 9.38 -4.45
CA ILE A 9 1.90 10.28 -3.31
C ILE A 9 2.36 11.63 -3.81
N SER A 10 1.49 12.63 -3.69
CA SER A 10 1.83 13.99 -4.12
C SER A 10 2.71 14.68 -3.08
N ASN A 11 3.52 15.62 -3.56
CA ASN A 11 4.49 16.30 -2.70
C ASN A 11 3.78 17.10 -1.60
N GLY A 12 4.07 16.79 -0.34
CA GLY A 12 3.41 17.40 0.83
C GLY A 12 2.18 16.64 1.35
N GLN A 13 1.66 15.64 0.63
CA GLN A 13 0.65 14.73 1.17
C GLN A 13 1.30 13.59 1.97
N LYS A 14 0.69 13.25 3.11
CA LYS A 14 1.10 12.12 3.95
C LYS A 14 0.28 10.86 3.72
N ILE A 15 -0.81 10.95 2.96
CA ILE A 15 -1.71 9.84 2.66
C ILE A 15 -1.66 9.64 1.15
N PRO A 16 -1.31 8.44 0.65
CA PRO A 16 -1.23 8.18 -0.77
C PRO A 16 -2.63 8.01 -1.38
N GLU A 17 -2.70 8.12 -2.71
CA GLU A 17 -3.81 7.57 -3.48
C GLU A 17 -3.42 6.15 -3.89
N ILE A 18 -4.33 5.19 -3.69
CA ILE A 18 -4.13 3.79 -4.05
C ILE A 18 -5.34 3.34 -4.87
N TYR A 19 -5.07 2.65 -5.98
CA TYR A 19 -6.08 2.06 -6.86
C TYR A 19 -5.85 0.56 -6.96
N VAL A 20 -6.95 -0.20 -6.87
CA VAL A 20 -6.99 -1.66 -7.08
C VAL A 20 -7.87 -1.92 -8.28
N ASP A 21 -7.31 -2.50 -9.34
CA ASP A 21 -8.01 -2.79 -10.61
C ASP A 21 -8.75 -1.55 -11.18
N GLY A 22 -8.17 -0.36 -10.98
CA GLY A 22 -8.73 0.93 -11.40
C GLY A 22 -9.73 1.56 -10.44
N GLU A 23 -10.14 0.90 -9.36
CA GLU A 23 -10.98 1.47 -8.31
C GLU A 23 -10.12 2.20 -7.26
N GLN A 24 -10.43 3.47 -6.97
CA GLN A 24 -9.76 4.20 -5.89
C GLN A 24 -10.18 3.65 -4.53
N ALA A 25 -9.21 3.18 -3.77
CA ALA A 25 -9.45 2.62 -2.45
C ALA A 25 -9.55 3.70 -1.37
N GLN A 26 -10.41 3.47 -0.37
CA GLN A 26 -10.44 4.31 0.82
C GLN A 26 -9.34 3.87 1.79
N ILE A 27 -8.45 4.79 2.17
CA ILE A 27 -7.40 4.51 3.14
C ILE A 27 -7.94 4.58 4.56
N VAL A 28 -7.77 3.48 5.30
CA VAL A 28 -8.13 3.34 6.72
C VAL A 28 -6.93 3.68 7.60
N SER A 29 -5.76 3.15 7.24
CA SER A 29 -4.50 3.43 7.94
C SER A 29 -3.36 3.48 6.94
N CYS A 30 -2.34 4.29 7.25
CA CYS A 30 -1.12 4.37 6.45
C CYS A 30 0.06 4.62 7.39
N SER A 31 1.12 3.86 7.17
CA SER A 31 2.34 3.94 7.96
C SER A 31 3.55 3.86 7.05
N TYR A 32 4.61 4.55 7.45
CA TYR A 32 5.87 4.60 6.72
C TYR A 32 6.96 4.08 7.64
N HIS A 33 7.71 3.11 7.15
CA HIS A 33 8.75 2.43 7.90
C HIS A 33 10.03 2.40 7.07
N PHE A 34 11.16 2.54 7.76
CA PHE A 34 12.45 2.20 7.19
C PHE A 34 12.91 0.88 7.79
N VAL A 35 12.92 -0.17 6.97
CA VAL A 35 13.20 -1.54 7.41
C VAL A 35 14.66 -1.85 7.15
N THR A 36 15.34 -2.37 8.16
CA THR A 36 16.74 -2.83 8.07
C THR A 36 16.81 -4.27 8.56
N ALA A 37 17.77 -5.03 8.04
CA ALA A 37 18.01 -6.40 8.46
C ALA A 37 19.49 -6.53 8.83
N THR A 38 19.77 -7.21 9.95
CA THR A 38 21.12 -7.32 10.53
C THR A 38 21.96 -8.44 9.90
N ASP A 39 21.33 -9.30 9.11
CA ASP A 39 21.86 -10.56 8.56
C ASP A 39 22.07 -10.53 7.04
N ILE A 40 21.81 -9.39 6.39
CA ILE A 40 22.05 -9.18 4.96
C ILE A 40 22.76 -7.84 4.74
N GLU A 41 23.74 -7.81 3.83
CA GLU A 41 24.47 -6.59 3.43
C GLU A 41 23.63 -5.66 2.52
N GLU A 42 22.30 -5.77 2.57
CA GLU A 42 21.42 -4.93 1.77
C GLU A 42 21.19 -3.57 2.45
N SER A 43 21.08 -2.53 1.63
CA SER A 43 20.66 -1.21 2.11
C SER A 43 19.22 -1.29 2.63
N GLY A 44 18.93 -0.59 3.74
CA GLY A 44 17.58 -0.54 4.28
C GLY A 44 16.55 -0.03 3.28
N VAL A 45 15.31 -0.50 3.44
CA VAL A 45 14.22 -0.27 2.49
C VAL A 45 13.17 0.65 3.09
N SER A 46 12.80 1.69 2.35
CA SER A 46 11.63 2.52 2.67
C SER A 46 10.36 1.80 2.25
N MET A 47 9.56 1.40 3.23
CA MET A 47 8.30 0.68 3.07
C MET A 47 7.13 1.56 3.49
N MET A 48 6.08 1.57 2.68
CA MET A 48 4.77 2.09 3.05
C MET A 48 3.81 0.93 3.22
N THR A 49 3.06 0.90 4.32
CA THR A 49 1.99 -0.07 4.55
C THR A 49 0.69 0.69 4.73
N ALA A 50 -0.32 0.33 3.95
CA ALA A 50 -1.65 0.91 4.03
C ALA A 50 -2.73 -0.17 4.18
N THR A 51 -3.67 0.05 5.10
CA THR A 51 -4.92 -0.70 5.14
C THR A 51 -5.97 0.06 4.35
N ILE A 52 -6.63 -0.61 3.42
CA ILE A 52 -7.61 -0.01 2.51
C ILE A 52 -8.94 -0.77 2.51
N ILE A 53 -9.98 -0.11 2.02
CA ILE A 53 -11.31 -0.67 1.77
C ILE A 53 -11.72 -0.27 0.35
N LEU A 54 -12.23 -1.23 -0.43
CA LEU A 54 -12.91 -0.97 -1.70
C LEU A 54 -14.39 -0.69 -1.47
N LEU A 55 -14.95 0.27 -2.18
CA LEU A 55 -16.37 0.62 -2.08
C LEU A 55 -17.25 -0.47 -2.68
N SER A 56 -16.77 -1.12 -3.73
CA SER A 56 -17.45 -2.21 -4.44
C SER A 56 -17.73 -3.44 -3.57
N GLU A 57 -17.00 -3.63 -2.46
CA GLU A 57 -17.10 -4.81 -1.60
C GLU A 57 -17.97 -4.61 -0.35
N ARG A 58 -18.73 -3.50 -0.28
CA ARG A 58 -19.40 -3.05 0.96
C ARG A 58 -20.74 -3.70 1.27
N ASP A 59 -21.24 -4.61 0.44
CA ASP A 59 -22.64 -5.05 0.50
C ASP A 59 -23.04 -5.75 1.81
N TYR A 60 -22.09 -6.23 2.64
CA TYR A 60 -22.41 -6.81 3.95
C TYR A 60 -21.44 -6.47 5.10
N LYS A 61 -20.13 -6.37 4.85
CA LYS A 61 -19.11 -5.85 5.77
C LYS A 61 -17.93 -5.32 4.96
N PRO A 62 -17.31 -4.19 5.34
CA PRO A 62 -16.11 -3.71 4.65
C PRO A 62 -15.00 -4.77 4.74
N ILE A 63 -14.50 -5.21 3.59
CA ILE A 63 -13.31 -6.06 3.50
C ILE A 63 -12.10 -5.14 3.64
N GLN A 64 -11.18 -5.50 4.53
CA GLN A 64 -9.91 -4.79 4.69
C GLN A 64 -8.86 -5.51 3.88
N HIS A 65 -8.15 -4.75 3.06
CA HIS A 65 -6.97 -5.23 2.34
C HIS A 65 -5.74 -4.50 2.86
N VAL A 66 -4.58 -5.13 2.72
CA VAL A 66 -3.30 -4.55 3.12
C VAL A 66 -2.40 -4.45 1.91
N VAL A 67 -1.92 -3.23 1.65
CA VAL A 67 -0.98 -2.92 0.58
C VAL A 67 0.37 -2.60 1.22
N PHE A 68 1.42 -3.29 0.78
CA PHE A 68 2.80 -2.99 1.11
C PHE A 68 3.51 -2.49 -0.12
N ILE A 69 4.20 -1.36 -0.01
CA ILE A 69 4.85 -0.69 -1.12
C ILE A 69 6.30 -0.43 -0.75
N ASN A 70 7.21 -1.01 -1.52
CA ASN A 70 8.61 -0.59 -1.49
C ASN A 70 8.72 0.72 -2.28
N GLN A 71 8.93 1.83 -1.57
CA GLN A 71 8.93 3.16 -2.17
C GLN A 71 10.16 3.43 -3.06
N GLN A 72 11.22 2.63 -2.93
CA GLN A 72 12.42 2.77 -3.76
C GLN A 72 12.27 2.04 -5.10
N THR A 73 11.67 0.85 -5.10
CA THR A 73 11.54 0.01 -6.31
C THR A 73 10.16 0.08 -6.95
N GLY A 74 9.17 0.63 -6.25
CA GLY A 74 7.77 0.63 -6.68
C GLY A 74 7.07 -0.71 -6.56
N LYS A 75 7.75 -1.78 -6.10
CA LYS A 75 7.15 -3.11 -5.93
C LYS A 75 6.02 -3.06 -4.90
N VAL A 76 4.91 -3.71 -5.24
CA VAL A 76 3.71 -3.79 -4.41
C VAL A 76 3.44 -5.23 -4.02
N PHE A 77 3.00 -5.43 -2.77
CA PHE A 77 2.41 -6.67 -2.29
C PHE A 77 1.01 -6.37 -1.74
N TYR A 78 0.04 -7.23 -2.05
CA TYR A 78 -1.37 -7.03 -1.77
C TYR A 78 -1.96 -8.29 -1.13
N GLN A 79 -2.72 -8.11 -0.05
CA GLN A 79 -3.35 -9.19 0.73
C GLN A 79 -4.76 -8.83 1.18
#